data_AF-A0A2U3L1B3-F1
#
_entry.id   AF-A0A2U3L1B3-F1
#
_cell.length_a   1.000
_cell.length_b   1.000
_cell.length_c   1.000
_cell.angle_alpha   90.00
_cell.angle_beta   90.00
_cell.angle_gamma   90.00
#
_symmetry.space_group_name_H-M   'P 1'
#
loop_
_entity.id
_entity.type
_entity.pdbx_description
1 polymer ?
#
loop_
_entity_poly.entity_id
_entity_poly.type
_entity_poly.pdbx_seq_one_letter_code
_entity_poly.pdbx_strand_id
1 'polypeptide(L)'
;MPWIEIELSPRSEWNEDGLEDWAQALGSFLSEKGTGLKPQIRMLPGYNVVQLGETGSGELILSSSERLVILEGLSLEGNVECDFARFAVRFARHMGAVGFRVSITNSAERNFWRKLGGVIKPDPVPLQGSIRRRMVTIKQLLKFSLLVTYEDEPVLCLEPITCNTHALGLVSLAQRRLEKMYGGSPLGFASRVAVHCPWVISREQWDDLLSFSRLQAFDLLEDLVNTSQEI
;
A
#
# COMPACT_ATOMS: atom_id res chain seq x y z
N MET A 1 6.28 -16.21 -5.22
CA MET A 1 5.13 -16.48 -6.12
C MET A 1 5.11 -15.30 -7.06
N PRO A 2 5.30 -15.52 -8.37
CA PRO A 2 5.52 -14.43 -9.29
C PRO A 2 4.30 -13.51 -9.31
N TRP A 3 4.56 -12.21 -9.31
CA TRP A 3 3.53 -11.19 -9.38
C TRP A 3 3.33 -10.76 -10.83
N ILE A 4 2.11 -10.39 -11.19
CA ILE A 4 1.85 -9.56 -12.38
C ILE A 4 1.44 -8.18 -11.93
N GLU A 5 1.95 -7.19 -12.64
CA GLU A 5 1.56 -5.80 -12.47
C GLU A 5 1.10 -5.22 -13.79
N ILE A 6 -0.04 -4.54 -13.74
CA ILE A 6 -0.58 -3.73 -14.83
C ILE A 6 -0.31 -2.28 -14.44
N GLU A 7 0.50 -1.59 -15.24
CA GLU A 7 0.67 -0.14 -15.10
C GLU A 7 -0.62 0.55 -15.52
N LEU A 8 -1.09 1.49 -14.71
CA LEU A 8 -2.32 2.22 -14.94
C LEU A 8 -2.02 3.69 -15.19
N SER A 9 -2.68 4.27 -16.18
CA SER A 9 -2.71 5.72 -16.36
C SER A 9 -3.94 6.28 -15.62
N PRO A 10 -3.78 6.82 -14.40
CA PRO A 10 -4.89 7.26 -13.57
C PRO A 10 -5.71 8.35 -14.26
N ARG A 11 -7.03 8.35 -14.04
CA ARG A 11 -7.95 9.36 -14.60
C ARG A 11 -8.23 10.53 -13.67
N SER A 12 -7.88 10.37 -12.39
CA SER A 12 -8.08 11.33 -11.32
C SER A 12 -6.92 11.24 -10.34
N GLU A 13 -6.89 12.18 -9.40
CA GLU A 13 -6.09 12.01 -8.20
C GLU A 13 -6.58 10.82 -7.36
N TRP A 14 -5.71 10.39 -6.46
CA TRP A 14 -5.98 9.27 -5.56
C TRP A 14 -7.10 9.64 -4.58
N ASN A 15 -8.25 8.97 -4.71
CA ASN A 15 -9.48 9.28 -3.96
C ASN A 15 -9.80 8.20 -2.92
N GLU A 16 -9.21 8.34 -1.74
CA GLU A 16 -9.51 7.48 -0.57
C GLU A 16 -10.85 7.81 0.08
N ASP A 17 -11.28 9.07 0.05
CA ASP A 17 -12.50 9.52 0.72
C ASP A 17 -13.76 8.91 0.08
N GLY A 18 -13.69 8.50 -1.19
CA GLY A 18 -14.76 7.78 -1.88
C GLY A 18 -14.84 6.28 -1.59
N LEU A 19 -14.02 5.72 -0.68
CA LEU A 19 -13.91 4.27 -0.45
C LEU A 19 -15.24 3.57 -0.15
N GLU A 20 -16.13 4.23 0.58
CA GLU A 20 -17.46 3.68 0.89
C GLU A 20 -18.34 3.57 -0.38
N ASP A 21 -18.39 4.63 -1.19
CA ASP A 21 -19.10 4.64 -2.49
C ASP A 21 -18.53 3.55 -3.41
N TRP A 22 -17.22 3.35 -3.35
CA TRP A 22 -16.50 2.35 -4.13
C TRP A 22 -16.87 0.92 -3.74
N ALA A 23 -16.92 0.61 -2.44
CA ALA A 23 -17.35 -0.69 -1.96
C ALA A 23 -18.83 -0.95 -2.28
N GLN A 24 -19.66 0.10 -2.26
CA GLN A 24 -21.05 0.01 -2.69
C GLN A 24 -21.16 -0.32 -4.18
N ALA A 25 -20.39 0.35 -5.05
CA ALA A 25 -20.37 0.07 -6.48
C ALA A 25 -19.88 -1.35 -6.80
N LEU A 26 -18.86 -1.84 -6.08
CA LEU A 26 -18.42 -3.23 -6.12
C LEU A 26 -19.55 -4.20 -5.72
N GLY A 27 -20.28 -3.88 -4.65
CA GLY A 27 -21.41 -4.68 -4.18
C GLY A 27 -22.57 -4.73 -5.16
N SER A 28 -22.88 -3.61 -5.82
CA SER A 28 -23.88 -3.55 -6.89
C SER A 28 -23.49 -4.43 -8.08
N PHE A 29 -22.25 -4.33 -8.56
CA PHE A 29 -21.75 -5.17 -9.65
C PHE A 29 -21.86 -6.67 -9.32
N LEU A 30 -21.45 -7.06 -8.12
CA LEU A 30 -21.52 -8.44 -7.65
C LEU A 30 -22.97 -8.94 -7.55
N SER A 31 -23.88 -8.07 -7.13
CA SER A 31 -25.32 -8.38 -7.05
C SER A 31 -25.94 -8.55 -8.44
N GLU A 32 -25.62 -7.68 -9.40
CA GLU A 32 -26.09 -7.79 -10.80
C GLU A 32 -25.60 -9.07 -11.48
N LYS A 33 -24.40 -9.53 -11.15
CA LYS A 33 -23.84 -10.80 -11.63
C LYS A 33 -24.41 -12.03 -10.89
N GLY A 34 -25.36 -11.84 -9.98
CA GLY A 34 -26.07 -12.92 -9.29
C GLY A 34 -25.28 -13.59 -8.16
N THR A 35 -24.18 -13.00 -7.71
CA THR A 35 -23.33 -13.61 -6.66
C THR A 35 -23.89 -13.38 -5.26
N GLY A 36 -24.69 -12.32 -5.04
CA GLY A 36 -25.25 -11.96 -3.74
C GLY A 36 -24.22 -11.54 -2.68
N LEU A 37 -22.94 -11.45 -3.05
CA LEU A 37 -21.85 -11.08 -2.14
C LEU A 37 -21.93 -9.61 -1.77
N LYS A 38 -21.76 -9.32 -0.49
CA LYS A 38 -21.64 -7.96 0.04
C LYS A 38 -20.18 -7.69 0.41
N PRO A 39 -19.52 -6.74 -0.26
CA PRO A 39 -18.17 -6.35 0.11
C PRO A 39 -18.12 -5.78 1.53
N GLN A 40 -17.05 -6.08 2.25
CA GLN A 40 -16.76 -5.46 3.56
C GLN A 40 -15.47 -4.66 3.47
N ILE A 41 -15.49 -3.45 4.04
CA ILE A 41 -14.30 -2.59 4.10
C ILE A 41 -13.68 -2.72 5.48
N ARG A 42 -12.39 -3.02 5.49
CA ARG A 42 -11.55 -2.94 6.68
C ARG A 42 -10.49 -1.88 6.46
N MET A 43 -10.57 -0.80 7.22
CA MET A 43 -9.56 0.26 7.19
C MET A 43 -8.40 -0.08 8.12
N LEU A 44 -7.17 -0.01 7.60
CA LEU A 44 -5.94 -0.22 8.34
C LEU A 44 -4.97 0.94 8.06
N PRO A 45 -4.03 1.24 8.97
CA PRO A 45 -3.05 2.29 8.71
C PRO A 45 -2.23 2.00 7.45
N GLY A 46 -2.42 2.83 6.41
CA GLY A 46 -1.69 2.75 5.14
C GLY A 46 -2.26 1.82 4.09
N TYR A 47 -3.28 1.05 4.42
CA TYR A 47 -4.02 0.30 3.42
C TYR A 47 -5.45 0.03 3.83
N ASN A 48 -6.33 -0.01 2.84
CA ASN A 48 -7.71 -0.43 3.04
C ASN A 48 -7.91 -1.78 2.37
N VAL A 49 -8.63 -2.69 3.03
CA VAL A 49 -8.95 -4.00 2.47
C VAL A 49 -10.42 -4.05 2.16
N VAL A 50 -10.76 -4.32 0.90
CA VAL A 50 -12.13 -4.60 0.48
C VAL A 50 -12.25 -6.11 0.28
N GLN A 51 -12.90 -6.77 1.23
CA GLN A 51 -13.15 -8.21 1.19
C GLN A 51 -14.33 -8.52 0.28
N LEU A 52 -14.17 -9.47 -0.63
CA LEU A 52 -15.19 -9.86 -1.58
C LEU A 52 -16.00 -11.03 -1.00
N GLY A 53 -16.98 -10.70 -0.16
CA GLY A 53 -17.89 -11.66 0.46
C GLY A 53 -17.43 -12.24 1.81
N GLU A 54 -18.32 -12.99 2.46
CA GLU A 54 -18.12 -13.50 3.84
C GLU A 54 -17.09 -14.65 3.94
N THR A 55 -16.79 -15.33 2.83
CA THR A 55 -15.92 -16.53 2.79
C THR A 55 -14.59 -16.32 2.07
N GLY A 56 -14.18 -15.08 1.78
CA GLY A 56 -12.84 -14.79 1.28
C GLY A 56 -12.60 -15.21 -0.17
N SER A 57 -13.57 -15.01 -1.06
CA SER A 57 -13.44 -15.27 -2.52
C SER A 57 -12.39 -14.39 -3.22
N GLY A 58 -11.79 -13.45 -2.48
CA GLY A 58 -10.70 -12.58 -2.87
C GLY A 58 -10.73 -11.30 -2.04
N GLU A 59 -9.63 -10.56 -2.04
CA GLU A 59 -9.53 -9.27 -1.40
C GLU A 59 -8.80 -8.25 -2.29
N LEU A 60 -9.30 -7.02 -2.27
CA LEU A 60 -8.62 -5.87 -2.86
C LEU A 60 -7.94 -5.10 -1.73
N ILE A 61 -6.61 -5.13 -1.72
CA ILE A 61 -5.77 -4.34 -0.82
C ILE A 61 -5.40 -3.05 -1.55
N LEU A 62 -5.79 -1.91 -0.97
CA LEU A 62 -5.57 -0.59 -1.51
C LEU A 62 -4.39 0.04 -0.76
N SER A 63 -3.18 0.02 -1.34
CA SER A 63 -2.03 0.70 -0.77
C SER A 63 -2.12 2.19 -1.09
N SER A 64 -2.55 2.97 -0.11
CA SER A 64 -2.77 4.41 -0.21
C SER A 64 -1.49 5.14 -0.62
N SER A 65 -0.38 4.90 0.09
CA SER A 65 0.86 5.63 -0.17
C SER A 65 1.44 5.37 -1.54
N GLU A 66 1.35 4.12 -2.03
CA GLU A 66 1.92 3.73 -3.31
C GLU A 66 0.93 3.92 -4.46
N ARG A 67 -0.33 4.27 -4.17
CA ARG A 67 -1.44 4.34 -5.13
C ARG A 67 -1.57 3.04 -5.92
N LEU A 68 -1.43 1.91 -5.24
CA LEU A 68 -1.50 0.57 -5.83
C LEU A 68 -2.73 -0.17 -5.33
N VAL A 69 -3.35 -0.93 -6.22
CA VAL A 69 -4.39 -1.90 -5.88
C VAL A 69 -3.83 -3.30 -6.06
N ILE A 70 -3.90 -4.11 -5.02
CA ILE A 70 -3.44 -5.50 -5.03
C ILE A 70 -4.67 -6.40 -4.92
N LEU A 71 -4.81 -7.33 -5.84
CA LEU A 71 -5.82 -8.37 -5.79
C LEU A 71 -5.19 -9.67 -5.30
N GLU A 72 -5.70 -10.19 -4.19
CA GLU A 72 -5.29 -11.48 -3.62
C GLU A 72 -6.49 -12.43 -3.50
N GLY A 73 -6.22 -13.73 -3.50
CA GLY A 73 -7.21 -14.78 -3.21
C GLY A 73 -8.25 -15.08 -4.30
N LEU A 74 -8.30 -14.33 -5.41
CA LEU A 74 -9.24 -14.60 -6.50
C LEU A 74 -8.69 -15.63 -7.50
N SER A 75 -9.32 -16.81 -7.56
CA SER A 75 -9.07 -17.82 -8.60
C SER A 75 -9.90 -17.51 -9.86
N LEU A 76 -9.27 -17.42 -11.04
CA LEU A 76 -9.98 -17.11 -12.30
C LEU A 76 -10.52 -18.38 -12.99
N GLU A 77 -11.47 -19.05 -12.37
CA GLU A 77 -12.02 -20.33 -12.88
C GLU A 77 -13.21 -20.17 -13.83
N GLY A 78 -13.89 -19.01 -13.83
CA GLY A 78 -15.08 -18.76 -14.62
C GLY A 78 -15.17 -17.36 -15.24
N ASN A 79 -16.27 -17.13 -15.95
CA ASN A 79 -16.55 -15.86 -16.63
C ASN A 79 -16.83 -14.72 -15.65
N VAL A 80 -17.44 -15.03 -14.50
CA VAL A 80 -17.80 -14.02 -13.49
C VAL A 80 -16.53 -13.46 -12.84
N GLU A 81 -15.57 -14.32 -12.50
CA GLU A 81 -14.29 -13.96 -11.91
C GLU A 81 -13.45 -13.15 -12.90
N CYS A 82 -13.44 -13.55 -14.17
CA CYS A 82 -12.81 -12.79 -15.25
C CYS A 82 -13.43 -11.40 -15.44
N ASP A 83 -14.76 -11.28 -15.41
CA ASP A 83 -15.47 -10.00 -15.51
C ASP A 83 -15.19 -9.12 -14.30
N PHE A 84 -15.13 -9.72 -13.11
CA PHE A 84 -14.77 -9.05 -11.87
C PHE A 84 -13.35 -8.51 -11.92
N ALA A 85 -12.37 -9.31 -12.34
CA ALA A 85 -10.99 -8.87 -12.51
C ALA A 85 -10.87 -7.67 -13.47
N ARG A 86 -11.59 -7.69 -14.60
CA ARG A 86 -11.66 -6.55 -15.53
C ARG A 86 -12.32 -5.32 -14.89
N PHE A 87 -13.34 -5.53 -14.07
CA PHE A 87 -13.97 -4.46 -13.31
C PHE A 87 -12.98 -3.86 -12.31
N ALA A 88 -12.29 -4.68 -11.51
CA ALA A 88 -11.31 -4.26 -10.52
C ALA A 88 -10.15 -3.43 -11.13
N VAL A 89 -9.65 -3.83 -12.30
CA VAL A 89 -8.60 -3.06 -13.01
C VAL A 89 -9.12 -1.69 -13.47
N ARG A 90 -10.32 -1.64 -14.06
CA ARG A 90 -10.94 -0.36 -14.47
C ARG A 90 -11.21 0.53 -13.27
N PHE A 91 -11.71 -0.07 -12.20
CA PHE A 91 -11.98 0.57 -10.92
C PHE A 91 -10.72 1.18 -10.32
N ALA A 92 -9.61 0.44 -10.24
CA ALA A 92 -8.34 0.94 -9.72
C ALA A 92 -7.88 2.19 -10.49
N ARG A 93 -7.99 2.15 -11.83
CA ARG A 93 -7.67 3.30 -12.68
C ARG A 93 -8.55 4.53 -12.39
N HIS A 94 -9.82 4.31 -12.09
CA HIS A 94 -10.78 5.36 -11.74
C HIS A 94 -10.56 5.94 -10.34
N MET A 95 -10.01 5.16 -9.40
CA MET A 95 -9.59 5.66 -8.08
C MET A 95 -8.30 6.47 -8.12
N GLY A 96 -7.64 6.55 -9.28
CA GLY A 96 -6.35 7.20 -9.41
C GLY A 96 -5.17 6.29 -9.06
N ALA A 97 -5.33 4.97 -9.07
CA ALA A 97 -4.22 4.03 -8.93
C ALA A 97 -3.22 4.18 -10.09
N VAL A 98 -1.93 4.06 -9.77
CA VAL A 98 -0.84 4.04 -10.76
C VAL A 98 -0.50 2.62 -11.20
N GLY A 99 -0.97 1.61 -10.46
CA GLY A 99 -0.75 0.21 -10.80
C GLY A 99 -1.76 -0.72 -10.15
N PHE A 100 -1.94 -1.87 -10.78
CA PHE A 100 -2.76 -2.98 -10.29
C PHE A 100 -1.91 -4.24 -10.24
N ARG A 101 -1.83 -4.90 -9.10
CA ARG A 101 -0.97 -6.06 -8.87
C ARG A 101 -1.78 -7.28 -8.48
N VAL A 102 -1.35 -8.45 -8.94
CA VAL A 102 -2.02 -9.71 -8.66
C VAL A 102 -1.00 -10.83 -8.50
N SER A 103 -1.24 -11.72 -7.54
CA SER A 103 -0.45 -12.94 -7.38
C SER A 103 -0.88 -13.96 -8.43
N ILE A 104 0.08 -14.59 -9.12
CA ILE A 104 -0.23 -15.61 -10.12
C ILE A 104 -0.30 -16.96 -9.41
N THR A 105 -1.45 -17.64 -9.49
CA THR A 105 -1.58 -19.01 -8.95
C THR A 105 -1.42 -20.08 -10.02
N ASN A 106 -1.77 -19.79 -11.28
CA ASN A 106 -1.69 -20.76 -12.38
C ASN A 106 -1.36 -20.12 -13.75
N SER A 107 -1.12 -20.97 -14.77
CA SER A 107 -0.72 -20.53 -16.12
C SER A 107 -1.86 -19.90 -16.94
N ALA A 108 -3.12 -20.28 -16.68
CA ALA A 108 -4.29 -19.73 -17.36
C ALA A 108 -4.52 -18.26 -16.95
N GLU A 109 -4.41 -17.97 -15.66
CA GLU A 109 -4.44 -16.62 -15.10
C GLU A 109 -3.37 -15.72 -15.71
N ARG A 110 -2.14 -16.24 -15.85
CA ARG A 110 -1.03 -15.49 -16.45
C ARG A 110 -1.37 -14.95 -17.84
N ASN A 111 -2.02 -15.76 -18.68
CA ASN A 111 -2.42 -15.35 -20.03
C ASN A 111 -3.55 -14.32 -20.00
N PHE A 112 -4.50 -14.47 -19.09
CA PHE A 112 -5.56 -13.48 -18.88
C PHE A 112 -4.98 -12.11 -18.48
N TRP A 113 -4.12 -12.08 -17.46
CA TRP A 113 -3.54 -10.83 -16.97
C TRP A 113 -2.63 -10.15 -17.99
N ARG A 114 -1.84 -10.92 -18.75
CA ARG A 114 -1.04 -10.39 -19.88
C ARG A 114 -1.91 -9.73 -20.96
N LYS A 115 -3.08 -10.28 -21.27
CA LYS A 115 -4.03 -9.67 -22.22
C LYS A 115 -4.58 -8.33 -21.72
N LEU A 116 -4.58 -8.11 -20.41
CA LEU A 116 -4.93 -6.83 -19.78
C LEU A 116 -3.73 -5.87 -19.65
N GLY A 117 -2.57 -6.19 -20.25
CA GLY A 117 -1.36 -5.38 -20.20
C GLY A 117 -0.42 -5.74 -19.04
N GLY A 118 -0.68 -6.84 -18.34
CA GLY A 118 0.12 -7.26 -17.19
C GLY A 118 1.53 -7.71 -17.55
N VAL A 119 2.52 -7.21 -16.81
CA VAL A 119 3.93 -7.59 -16.89
C VAL A 119 4.31 -8.40 -15.66
N ILE A 120 5.05 -9.50 -15.86
CA ILE A 120 5.56 -10.30 -14.75
C ILE A 120 6.66 -9.52 -14.04
N LYS A 121 6.54 -9.38 -12.73
CA LYS A 121 7.58 -8.82 -11.87
C LYS A 121 8.43 -9.94 -11.26
N PRO A 122 9.74 -9.71 -11.08
CA PRO A 122 10.61 -10.69 -10.45
C PRO A 122 10.17 -10.96 -9.01
N ASP A 123 10.39 -12.21 -8.56
CA ASP A 123 10.22 -12.55 -7.14
C ASP A 123 11.31 -11.83 -6.32
N PRO A 124 11.00 -11.36 -5.10
CA PRO A 124 11.99 -10.77 -4.22
C PRO A 124 13.02 -11.81 -3.79
N VAL A 125 14.27 -11.38 -3.61
CA VAL A 125 15.38 -12.25 -3.20
C VAL A 125 15.85 -11.90 -1.77
N PRO A 126 16.42 -12.83 -1.00
CA PRO A 126 16.90 -12.49 0.34
C PRO A 126 18.00 -11.42 0.32
N LEU A 127 17.83 -10.34 1.09
CA LEU A 127 18.86 -9.32 1.25
C LEU A 127 20.05 -9.90 2.03
N GLN A 128 21.25 -9.83 1.45
CA GLN A 128 22.46 -10.38 2.05
C GLN A 128 23.12 -9.38 2.99
N GLY A 129 23.49 -9.84 4.19
CA GLY A 129 24.21 -9.04 5.18
C GLY A 129 23.34 -8.10 6.02
N SER A 130 24.00 -7.25 6.81
CA SER A 130 23.35 -6.27 7.68
C SER A 130 23.08 -4.96 6.96
N ILE A 131 22.08 -4.21 7.45
CA ILE A 131 21.70 -2.92 6.91
C ILE A 131 22.79 -1.90 7.22
N ARG A 132 23.26 -1.21 6.18
CA ARG A 132 24.20 -0.10 6.33
C ARG A 132 23.44 1.21 6.40
N ARG A 133 23.49 1.88 7.56
CA ARG A 133 22.81 3.16 7.81
C ARG A 133 22.94 4.18 6.67
N ARG A 134 24.15 4.34 6.11
CA ARG A 134 24.43 5.32 5.03
C ARG A 134 23.70 5.04 3.71
N MET A 135 23.20 3.82 3.52
CA MET A 135 22.45 3.42 2.33
C MET A 135 20.94 3.54 2.54
N VAL A 136 20.50 3.84 3.77
CA VAL A 136 19.09 4.08 4.08
C VAL A 136 18.78 5.53 3.82
N THR A 137 17.78 5.78 2.98
CA THR A 137 17.25 7.13 2.79
C THR A 137 15.73 7.11 2.94
N ILE A 138 15.14 8.28 3.14
CA ILE A 138 13.70 8.44 3.21
C ILE A 138 13.27 9.64 2.37
N LYS A 139 12.11 9.51 1.73
CA LYS A 139 11.50 10.56 0.92
C LYS A 139 9.98 10.55 1.09
N GLN A 140 9.36 11.67 0.78
CA GLN A 140 7.91 11.75 0.67
C GLN A 140 7.43 10.88 -0.50
N LEU A 141 6.32 10.16 -0.30
CA LEU A 141 5.67 9.37 -1.35
C LEU A 141 4.35 10.00 -1.79
N LEU A 142 3.37 10.11 -0.89
CA LEU A 142 2.08 10.76 -1.13
C LEU A 142 1.60 11.43 0.14
N LYS A 143 1.17 12.70 0.07
CA LYS A 143 0.74 13.48 1.25
C LYS A 143 1.78 13.36 2.38
N PHE A 144 1.44 12.72 3.49
CA PHE A 144 2.32 12.52 4.64
C PHE A 144 2.95 11.12 4.70
N SER A 145 2.62 10.23 3.77
CA SER A 145 3.21 8.91 3.65
C SER A 145 4.65 9.01 3.16
N LEU A 146 5.53 8.22 3.77
CA LEU A 146 6.97 8.24 3.48
C LEU A 146 7.43 6.89 2.91
N LEU A 147 8.43 6.94 2.04
CA LEU A 147 9.11 5.78 1.47
C LEU A 147 10.53 5.72 1.98
N VAL A 148 10.87 4.64 2.67
CA VAL A 148 12.24 4.26 3.01
C VAL A 148 12.83 3.48 1.84
N THR A 149 14.03 3.87 1.44
CA THR A 149 14.82 3.15 0.43
C THR A 149 16.11 2.62 1.03
N TYR A 150 16.64 1.56 0.44
CA TYR A 150 17.96 0.99 0.73
C TYR A 150 18.65 0.71 -0.59
N GLU A 151 19.88 1.19 -0.78
CA GLU A 151 20.59 1.09 -2.07
C GLU A 151 19.73 1.62 -3.24
N ASP A 152 19.04 2.75 -3.00
CA ASP A 152 18.13 3.46 -3.92
C ASP A 152 16.85 2.70 -4.33
N GLU A 153 16.64 1.48 -3.83
CA GLU A 153 15.43 0.69 -4.08
C GLU A 153 14.41 0.85 -2.95
N PRO A 154 13.09 0.81 -3.24
CA PRO A 154 12.05 0.92 -2.23
C PRO A 154 12.08 -0.27 -1.26
N VAL A 155 11.92 -0.02 0.04
CA VAL A 155 11.93 -1.10 1.05
C VAL A 155 10.73 -1.04 1.96
N LEU A 156 10.48 0.09 2.62
CA LEU A 156 9.38 0.24 3.58
C LEU A 156 8.54 1.47 3.26
N CYS A 157 7.22 1.34 3.40
CA CYS A 157 6.31 2.48 3.48
C CYS A 157 6.00 2.78 4.95
N LEU A 158 6.04 4.06 5.32
CA LEU A 158 5.74 4.54 6.66
C LEU A 158 4.54 5.49 6.62
N GLU A 159 3.53 5.19 7.44
CA GLU A 159 2.38 6.08 7.66
C GLU A 159 2.41 6.67 9.05
N PRO A 160 2.24 7.99 9.20
CA PRO A 160 2.09 8.59 10.51
C PRO A 160 0.82 8.08 11.20
N ILE A 161 0.96 7.67 12.46
CA ILE A 161 -0.15 7.25 13.32
C ILE A 161 -0.05 7.89 14.69
N THR A 162 -1.18 8.04 15.37
CA THR A 162 -1.22 8.36 16.79
C THR A 162 -0.97 7.11 17.62
N CYS A 163 -0.18 7.27 18.67
CA CYS A 163 0.22 6.20 19.56
C CYS A 163 -0.16 6.52 21.01
N ASN A 164 -0.38 5.48 21.80
CA ASN A 164 -0.65 5.64 23.24
C ASN A 164 0.62 6.00 24.02
N THR A 165 1.79 5.63 23.51
CA THR A 165 3.09 5.87 24.13
C THR A 165 4.16 6.10 23.07
N HIS A 166 5.26 6.75 23.47
CA HIS A 166 6.43 6.85 22.60
C HIS A 166 7.15 5.51 22.50
N ALA A 167 7.69 5.22 21.33
CA ALA A 167 8.70 4.19 21.19
C ALA A 167 9.95 4.58 21.99
N LEU A 168 10.56 3.59 22.66
CA LEU A 168 11.78 3.74 23.44
C LEU A 168 12.88 4.44 22.61
N GLY A 169 13.71 5.23 23.31
CA GLY A 169 14.81 5.98 22.72
C GLY A 169 14.57 7.49 22.71
N LEU A 170 15.40 8.20 21.95
CA LEU A 170 15.35 9.66 21.85
C LEU A 170 14.13 10.10 21.04
N VAL A 171 13.46 11.14 21.53
CA VAL A 171 12.38 11.83 20.82
C VAL A 171 13.00 13.07 20.19
N SER A 172 12.90 13.21 18.87
CA SER A 172 13.42 14.40 18.19
C SER A 172 12.56 15.62 18.51
N LEU A 173 13.15 16.81 18.35
CA LEU A 173 12.43 18.06 18.54
C LEU A 173 11.33 18.23 17.47
N ALA A 174 11.60 17.79 16.24
CA ALA A 174 10.61 17.68 15.15
C ALA A 174 9.41 16.83 15.56
N GLN A 175 9.65 15.64 16.11
CA GLN A 175 8.59 14.78 16.63
C GLN A 175 7.75 15.51 17.69
N ARG A 176 8.37 16.18 18.66
CA ARG A 176 7.63 16.93 19.70
C ARG A 176 6.76 18.06 19.14
N ARG A 177 7.24 18.78 18.13
CA ARG A 177 6.48 19.87 17.49
C ARG A 177 5.28 19.33 16.75
N LEU A 178 5.47 18.28 15.95
CA LEU A 178 4.38 17.57 15.28
C LEU A 178 3.34 17.08 16.30
N GLU A 179 3.76 16.39 17.36
CA GLU A 179 2.85 15.92 18.40
C GLU A 179 2.01 17.06 19.00
N LYS A 180 2.64 18.22 19.27
CA LYS A 180 1.92 19.41 19.75
C LYS A 180 0.86 19.90 18.75
N MET A 181 1.13 19.83 17.44
CA MET A 181 0.18 20.19 16.38
C MET A 181 -1.00 19.22 16.33
N TYR A 182 -0.78 17.94 16.63
CA TYR A 182 -1.81 16.90 16.70
C TYR A 182 -2.39 16.69 18.11
N GLY A 183 -2.46 17.75 18.93
CA GLY A 183 -3.13 17.72 20.22
C GLY A 183 -2.30 17.16 21.39
N GLY A 184 -1.00 16.97 21.20
CA GLY A 184 -0.04 16.54 22.23
C GLY A 184 0.10 15.02 22.38
N SER A 185 -0.60 14.23 21.57
CA SER A 185 -0.51 12.77 21.60
C SER A 185 0.80 12.29 20.96
N PRO A 186 1.44 11.22 21.49
CA PRO A 186 2.61 10.61 20.86
C PRO A 186 2.34 10.20 19.41
N LEU A 187 3.32 10.42 18.54
CA LEU A 187 3.28 9.99 17.14
C LEU A 187 4.25 8.84 16.88
N GLY A 188 3.85 7.96 15.98
CA GLY A 188 4.67 6.86 15.48
C GLY A 188 4.42 6.63 14.00
N PHE A 189 4.98 5.52 13.50
CA PHE A 189 4.79 5.10 12.11
C PHE A 189 4.26 3.67 12.07
N ALA A 190 3.16 3.46 11.34
CA ALA A 190 2.82 2.13 10.86
C ALA A 190 3.72 1.82 9.66
N SER A 191 4.53 0.77 9.79
CA SER A 191 5.48 0.35 8.76
C SER A 191 5.02 -0.90 8.03
N ARG A 192 5.23 -0.94 6.71
CA ARG A 192 5.01 -2.13 5.87
C ARG A 192 6.09 -2.25 4.81
N VAL A 193 6.26 -3.45 4.24
CA VAL A 193 7.10 -3.64 3.05
C VAL A 193 6.49 -2.86 1.89
N ALA A 194 7.30 -2.12 1.16
CA ALA A 194 6.89 -1.52 -0.10
C ALA A 194 6.57 -2.63 -1.11
N VAL A 195 5.51 -2.47 -1.89
CA VAL A 195 5.05 -3.46 -2.87
C VAL A 195 6.14 -3.80 -3.88
N HIS A 196 6.98 -2.81 -4.23
CA HIS A 196 8.10 -2.98 -5.16
C HIS A 196 9.42 -3.36 -4.49
N CYS A 197 9.42 -3.73 -3.21
CA CYS A 197 10.63 -4.15 -2.52
C CYS A 197 11.26 -5.36 -3.24
N PRO A 198 12.52 -5.25 -3.70
CA PRO A 198 13.19 -6.35 -4.40
C PRO A 198 13.68 -7.42 -3.43
N TRP A 199 13.51 -7.23 -2.12
CA TRP A 199 14.10 -8.09 -1.11
C TRP A 199 13.10 -8.74 -0.16
N VAL A 200 13.46 -9.95 0.28
CA VAL A 200 12.92 -10.54 1.51
C VAL A 200 13.77 -10.03 2.68
N ILE A 201 13.13 -9.29 3.57
CA ILE A 201 13.77 -8.60 4.71
C ILE A 201 13.58 -9.43 5.98
N SER A 202 14.68 -9.70 6.69
CA SER A 202 14.62 -10.35 8.01
C SER A 202 14.11 -9.39 9.08
N ARG A 203 13.68 -9.92 10.23
CA ARG A 203 13.24 -9.07 11.36
C ARG A 203 14.35 -8.12 11.84
N GLU A 204 15.58 -8.59 11.93
CA GLU A 204 16.71 -7.75 12.36
C GLU A 204 16.97 -6.61 11.36
N GLN A 205 16.94 -6.93 10.06
CA GLN A 205 17.07 -5.92 9.01
C GLN A 205 15.92 -4.90 9.03
N TRP A 206 14.69 -5.36 9.33
CA TRP A 206 13.53 -4.50 9.50
C TRP A 206 13.73 -3.48 10.64
N ASP A 207 14.17 -3.97 11.80
CA ASP A 207 14.40 -3.14 12.98
C ASP A 207 15.50 -2.10 12.72
N ASP A 208 16.57 -2.50 12.02
CA ASP A 208 17.64 -1.59 11.57
C ASP A 208 17.12 -0.51 10.62
N LEU A 209 16.35 -0.89 9.59
CA LEU A 209 15.76 0.05 8.62
C LEU A 209 14.90 1.10 9.32
N LEU A 210 14.02 0.68 10.23
CA LEU A 210 13.18 1.60 11.02
C LEU A 210 14.00 2.50 11.94
N SER A 211 15.00 1.92 12.63
CA SER A 211 15.88 2.67 13.54
C SER A 211 16.63 3.76 12.79
N PHE A 212 17.17 3.44 11.61
CA PHE A 212 17.93 4.37 10.79
C PHE A 212 17.06 5.43 10.11
N SER A 213 15.80 5.12 9.78
CA SER A 213 14.90 6.08 9.13
C SER A 213 14.17 7.00 10.11
N ARG A 214 13.99 6.61 11.38
CA ARG A 214 13.08 7.28 12.33
C ARG A 214 13.29 8.79 12.50
N LEU A 215 14.52 9.24 12.73
CA LEU A 215 14.78 10.67 12.97
C LEU A 215 14.47 11.49 11.72
N GLN A 216 15.02 11.06 10.58
CA GLN A 216 14.80 11.74 9.30
C GLN A 216 13.32 11.70 8.86
N ALA A 217 12.57 10.66 9.26
CA ALA A 217 11.13 10.57 9.01
C ALA A 217 10.35 11.70 9.71
N PHE A 218 10.67 11.99 10.96
CA PHE A 218 10.01 13.09 11.68
C PHE A 218 10.43 14.46 11.17
N ASP A 219 11.69 14.64 10.79
CA ASP A 219 12.16 15.89 10.21
C ASP A 219 11.44 16.18 8.88
N LEU A 220 11.37 15.20 7.98
CA LEU A 220 10.60 15.33 6.74
C LEU A 220 9.12 15.59 6.99
N LEU A 221 8.51 14.90 7.94
CA LEU A 221 7.09 15.07 8.25
C LEU A 221 6.80 16.47 8.80
N GLU A 222 7.68 17.03 9.63
CA GLU A 222 7.57 18.41 10.13
C GLU A 222 7.56 19.40 8.96
N ASP A 223 8.51 19.27 8.04
CA ASP A 223 8.61 20.14 6.86
C ASP A 223 7.36 20.06 5.98
N LEU A 224 6.83 18.85 5.76
CA LEU A 224 5.61 18.64 4.98
C LEU A 224 4.38 19.28 5.62
N VAL A 225 4.22 19.12 6.94
CA VAL A 225 3.09 19.72 7.66
C VAL A 225 3.19 21.23 7.64
N ASN A 226 4.37 21.80 7.89
CA ASN A 226 4.58 23.25 7.84
C ASN A 226 4.26 23.81 6.46
N THR A 227 4.76 23.17 5.38
CA THR A 227 4.46 23.59 4.01
C THR A 227 2.96 23.50 3.69
N SER A 228 2.27 22.47 4.19
CA SER A 228 0.82 22.32 3.97
C SER A 228 -0.04 23.34 4.71
N GLN A 229 0.47 23.93 5.79
CA GLN A 229 -0.24 24.97 6.57
C GLN A 229 -0.06 26.38 5.99
N GLU A 230 0.94 26.58 5.13
CA GLU A 230 1.20 27.85 4.44
C GLU A 230 0.35 28.03 3.17
N ILE A 231 -0.37 26.99 2.74
CA ILE A 231 -1.26 26.95 1.57
C ILE A 231 -2.71 27.08 2.03
#